data_AF-A0A5D0CXG9-F1
#
_entry.id   AF-A0A5D0CXG9-F1
#
_cell.length_a   1.000
_cell.length_b   1.000
_cell.length_c   1.000
_cell.angle_alpha   90.00
_cell.angle_beta   90.00
_cell.angle_gamma   90.00
#
_symmetry.space_group_name_H-M   'P 1'
#
loop_
_entity.id
_entity.type
_entity.pdbx_description
1 polymer ?
#
loop_
_entity_poly.entity_id
_entity_poly.type
_entity_poly.pdbx_seq_one_letter_code
_entity_poly.pdbx_strand_id
1 'polypeptide(L)'
;MAEGITDRELPVGAVKHHSIRPFFTAEMDSSIERLLSGKSPEVEEAVNYLISSNFVPDGSVSDESERAALLESGLAQAKFIADNYMTESEAAEFLATMDKIAAYAKTRKVDPDTGEASYIDIPRKPEGAPDDYVNIDSLMKKYDPESANKIAEIFKDAANGDSGEDFAKILLEFNQKLAKNPQWSSSYRAESDNVNAVLNNTKIDNRFAGPDTSSMAAFLEDMNSKFHNTSFENKNFLTRNIEYFALILDGTFKV
;
A
#
# COMPACT_ATOMS: atom_id res chain seq x y z
N MET A 1 -26.41 -26.95 30.09
CA MET A 1 -26.59 -25.67 29.38
C MET A 1 -25.31 -24.88 29.64
N ALA A 2 -24.45 -24.75 28.63
CA ALA A 2 -23.24 -23.95 28.73
C ALA A 2 -23.56 -22.55 28.21
N GLU A 3 -23.40 -21.56 29.08
CA GLU A 3 -23.60 -20.14 28.79
C GLU A 3 -22.61 -19.67 27.71
N GLY A 4 -23.12 -18.82 26.83
CA GLY A 4 -22.45 -18.35 25.63
C GLY A 4 -21.12 -17.68 25.91
N ILE A 5 -20.10 -18.10 25.17
CA ILE A 5 -18.91 -17.30 24.94
C ILE A 5 -19.37 -16.18 24.01
N THR A 6 -19.79 -15.05 24.57
CA THR A 6 -19.88 -13.81 23.79
C THR A 6 -18.45 -13.41 23.44
N ASP A 7 -18.09 -13.49 22.16
CA ASP A 7 -16.85 -12.91 21.65
C ASP A 7 -16.77 -11.46 22.11
N ARG A 8 -15.78 -11.17 22.94
CA ARG A 8 -15.58 -9.86 23.52
C ARG A 8 -14.92 -8.99 22.45
N GLU A 9 -15.72 -8.39 21.58
CA GLU A 9 -15.22 -7.44 20.58
C GLU A 9 -14.53 -6.26 21.29
N LEU A 10 -13.31 -5.94 20.86
CA LEU A 10 -12.57 -4.81 21.40
C LEU A 10 -13.32 -3.49 21.11
N PRO A 11 -13.23 -2.49 21.99
CA PRO A 11 -13.73 -1.15 21.70
C PRO A 11 -13.12 -0.61 20.40
N VAL A 12 -13.92 0.14 19.63
CA VAL A 12 -13.40 0.97 18.53
C VAL A 12 -12.33 1.88 19.13
N GLY A 13 -11.08 1.78 18.64
CA GLY A 13 -9.96 2.51 19.24
C GLY A 13 -8.85 1.70 19.88
N ALA A 14 -9.14 0.45 20.26
CA ALA A 14 -8.25 -0.30 21.14
C ALA A 14 -6.94 -0.74 20.46
N VAL A 15 -6.92 -0.84 19.14
CA VAL A 15 -5.74 -1.13 18.33
C VAL A 15 -5.19 0.19 17.81
N LYS A 16 -3.89 0.43 17.98
CA LYS A 16 -3.20 1.59 17.41
C LYS A 16 -2.49 1.19 16.12
N HIS A 17 -2.64 2.00 15.07
CA HIS A 17 -1.98 1.78 13.79
C HIS A 17 -0.72 2.65 13.73
N HIS A 18 0.41 2.08 14.18
CA HIS A 18 1.69 2.79 14.17
C HIS A 18 2.52 2.42 12.94
N SER A 19 2.95 3.47 12.23
CA SER A 19 3.94 3.49 11.15
C SER A 19 3.47 2.94 9.80
N ILE A 20 3.66 3.76 8.75
CA ILE A 20 3.86 3.28 7.37
C ILE A 20 5.10 2.39 7.41
N ARG A 21 4.93 1.07 7.42
CA ARG A 21 6.01 0.22 6.89
C ARG A 21 6.11 0.56 5.39
N PRO A 22 7.30 0.58 4.76
CA PRO A 22 7.43 0.89 3.34
C PRO A 22 6.76 -0.21 2.51
N PHE A 23 5.44 -0.09 2.32
CA PHE A 23 4.60 -1.04 1.61
C PHE A 23 4.66 -0.81 0.09
N PHE A 24 5.03 0.40 -0.34
CA PHE A 24 4.90 0.84 -1.74
C PHE A 24 6.26 1.18 -2.36
N THR A 25 6.23 1.89 -3.49
CA THR A 25 7.43 2.43 -4.14
C THR A 25 8.01 3.57 -3.34
N ALA A 26 9.32 3.81 -3.46
CA ALA A 26 9.96 5.02 -2.94
C ALA A 26 9.24 6.32 -3.36
N GLU A 27 8.72 6.40 -4.59
CA GLU A 27 7.97 7.58 -5.06
C GLU A 27 6.67 7.81 -4.27
N MET A 28 5.85 6.77 -4.10
CA MET A 28 4.62 6.82 -3.29
C MET A 28 4.93 7.16 -1.83
N ASP A 29 5.94 6.52 -1.25
CA ASP A 29 6.34 6.77 0.14
C ASP A 29 6.82 8.22 0.32
N SER A 30 7.72 8.72 -0.53
CA SER A 30 8.19 10.12 -0.50
C SER A 30 7.09 11.13 -0.78
N SER A 31 6.10 10.79 -1.62
CA SER A 31 4.91 11.62 -1.86
C SER A 31 4.09 11.77 -0.58
N ILE A 32 3.76 10.66 0.08
CA ILE A 32 3.02 10.67 1.34
C ILE A 32 3.80 11.43 2.42
N GLU A 33 5.08 11.14 2.61
CA GLU A 33 5.93 11.84 3.60
C GLU A 33 5.93 13.35 3.39
N ARG A 34 6.06 13.80 2.13
CA ARG A 34 6.01 15.23 1.78
C ARG A 34 4.64 15.84 2.07
N LEU A 35 3.56 15.18 1.65
CA LEU A 35 2.18 15.69 1.79
C LEU A 35 1.74 15.79 3.26
N LEU A 36 2.20 14.85 4.10
CA LEU A 36 1.92 14.82 5.53
C LEU A 36 2.87 15.71 6.33
N SER A 37 3.96 16.21 5.74
CA SER A 37 4.87 17.13 6.40
C SER A 37 4.14 18.37 6.90
N GLY A 38 4.23 18.62 8.22
CA GLY A 38 3.57 19.75 8.87
C GLY A 38 2.07 19.60 9.10
N LYS A 39 1.46 18.46 8.74
CA LYS A 39 0.08 18.12 9.14
C LYS A 39 0.04 17.64 10.59
N SER A 40 -1.15 17.60 11.19
CA SER A 40 -1.28 17.14 12.58
C SER A 40 -1.06 15.63 12.69
N PRO A 41 -0.65 15.11 13.86
CA PRO A 41 -0.49 13.67 14.07
C PRO A 41 -1.75 12.86 13.76
N GLU A 42 -2.93 13.42 14.00
CA GLU A 42 -4.22 12.79 13.71
C GLU A 42 -4.44 12.60 12.20
N VAL A 43 -4.01 13.56 11.37
CA VAL A 43 -4.10 13.43 9.91
C VAL A 43 -3.14 12.36 9.41
N GLU A 44 -1.92 12.31 9.94
CA GLU A 44 -0.94 11.27 9.63
C GLU A 44 -1.47 9.88 10.03
N GLU A 45 -2.01 9.75 11.24
CA GLU A 45 -2.61 8.50 11.72
C GLU A 45 -3.82 8.08 10.88
N ALA A 46 -4.67 9.02 10.45
CA ALA A 46 -5.83 8.74 9.61
C ALA A 46 -5.42 8.21 8.23
N VAL A 47 -4.35 8.75 7.63
CA VAL A 47 -3.82 8.27 6.34
C VAL A 47 -3.22 6.87 6.51
N ASN A 48 -2.48 6.63 7.58
CA ASN A 48 -1.91 5.32 7.89
C ASN A 48 -2.98 4.26 8.15
N TYR A 49 -4.02 4.64 8.89
CA TYR A 49 -5.19 3.81 9.15
C TYR A 49 -5.90 3.43 7.85
N LEU A 50 -6.19 4.41 7.01
CA LEU A 50 -6.82 4.22 5.70
C LEU A 50 -6.01 3.23 4.84
N ILE A 51 -4.70 3.43 4.72
CA ILE A 51 -3.85 2.53 3.94
C ILE A 51 -3.90 1.10 4.51
N SER A 52 -3.65 0.97 5.82
CA SER A 52 -3.49 -0.34 6.47
C SER A 52 -4.79 -1.09 6.73
N SER A 53 -5.93 -0.40 6.78
CA SER A 53 -7.23 -1.01 7.11
C SER A 53 -8.19 -1.07 5.94
N ASN A 54 -8.08 -0.14 4.98
CA ASN A 54 -8.96 -0.11 3.81
C ASN A 54 -8.29 -0.72 2.58
N PHE A 55 -7.10 -0.24 2.22
CA PHE A 55 -6.43 -0.67 0.99
C PHE A 55 -5.76 -2.02 1.15
N VAL A 56 -4.93 -2.19 2.19
CA VAL A 56 -4.15 -3.41 2.43
C VAL A 56 -4.36 -4.00 3.83
N PRO A 57 -5.60 -4.32 4.26
CA PRO A 57 -5.85 -5.00 5.52
C PRO A 57 -5.10 -6.33 5.62
N ASP A 58 -4.70 -6.63 6.85
CA ASP A 58 -3.87 -7.75 7.31
C ASP A 58 -4.53 -9.14 7.21
N GLY A 59 -5.53 -9.29 6.34
CA GLY A 59 -6.30 -10.52 6.18
C GLY A 59 -7.51 -10.62 7.11
N SER A 60 -7.79 -9.60 7.92
CA SER A 60 -9.01 -9.46 8.73
C SER A 60 -10.32 -9.52 7.92
N VAL A 61 -10.25 -9.30 6.61
CA VAL A 61 -11.38 -9.46 5.68
C VAL A 61 -10.98 -10.41 4.54
N SER A 62 -11.61 -11.58 4.50
CA SER A 62 -11.31 -12.63 3.52
C SER A 62 -12.22 -12.62 2.30
N ASP A 63 -13.42 -12.03 2.40
CA ASP A 63 -14.36 -11.92 1.28
C ASP A 63 -13.95 -10.79 0.32
N GLU A 64 -13.82 -11.11 -0.97
CA GLU A 64 -13.35 -10.15 -1.99
C GLU A 64 -14.34 -8.98 -2.22
N SER A 65 -15.64 -9.19 -2.01
CA SER A 65 -16.64 -8.13 -2.16
C SER A 65 -16.58 -7.15 -0.99
N GLU A 66 -16.43 -7.66 0.24
CA GLU A 66 -16.17 -6.86 1.44
C GLU A 66 -14.84 -6.11 1.34
N ARG A 67 -13.78 -6.77 0.85
CA ARG A 67 -12.49 -6.14 0.58
C ARG A 67 -12.60 -5.00 -0.44
N ALA A 68 -13.33 -5.21 -1.54
CA ALA A 68 -13.59 -4.16 -2.51
C ALA A 68 -14.35 -3.00 -1.87
N ALA A 69 -15.34 -3.28 -1.02
CA ALA A 69 -16.11 -2.24 -0.33
C ALA A 69 -15.25 -1.43 0.65
N LEU A 70 -14.33 -2.08 1.38
CA LEU A 70 -13.36 -1.39 2.23
C LEU A 70 -12.46 -0.46 1.42
N LEU A 71 -11.92 -0.94 0.31
CA LEU A 71 -11.06 -0.14 -0.56
C LEU A 71 -11.81 1.09 -1.10
N GLU A 72 -13.04 0.90 -1.56
CA GLU A 72 -13.90 1.98 -2.05
C GLU A 72 -14.26 2.99 -0.95
N SER A 73 -14.52 2.52 0.27
CA SER A 73 -14.74 3.37 1.45
C SER A 73 -13.47 4.16 1.81
N GLY A 74 -12.30 3.54 1.68
CA GLY A 74 -11.01 4.19 1.86
C GLY A 74 -10.79 5.33 0.86
N LEU A 75 -11.19 5.16 -0.39
CA LEU A 75 -11.11 6.25 -1.39
C LEU A 75 -12.04 7.42 -1.02
N ALA A 76 -13.22 7.16 -0.45
CA ALA A 76 -14.09 8.21 0.06
C ALA A 76 -13.47 8.93 1.29
N GLN A 77 -12.82 8.20 2.19
CA GLN A 77 -12.05 8.77 3.31
C GLN A 77 -10.87 9.61 2.82
N ALA A 78 -10.14 9.17 1.79
CA ALA A 78 -9.07 9.93 1.16
C ALA A 78 -9.60 11.28 0.62
N LYS A 79 -10.77 11.27 -0.03
CA LYS A 79 -11.41 12.51 -0.49
C LYS A 79 -11.76 13.45 0.66
N PHE A 80 -12.26 12.92 1.78
CA PHE A 80 -12.51 13.73 2.97
C PHE A 80 -11.23 14.38 3.50
N ILE A 81 -10.12 13.63 3.59
CA ILE A 81 -8.82 14.16 4.03
C ILE A 81 -8.34 15.26 3.08
N ALA A 82 -8.40 15.01 1.77
CA ALA A 82 -7.97 15.94 0.74
C ALA A 82 -8.75 17.27 0.81
N ASP A 83 -10.07 17.20 1.02
CA ASP A 83 -10.93 18.39 1.05
C ASP A 83 -10.76 19.24 2.31
N ASN A 84 -10.39 18.62 3.44
CA ASN A 84 -10.42 19.28 4.75
C ASN A 84 -9.03 19.61 5.30
N TYR A 85 -7.98 18.89 4.88
CA TYR A 85 -6.65 18.97 5.51
C TYR A 85 -5.53 19.25 4.51
N MET A 86 -5.86 19.52 3.25
CA MET A 86 -4.88 19.78 2.19
C MET A 86 -5.25 21.05 1.41
N THR A 87 -4.22 21.71 0.87
CA THR A 87 -4.41 22.74 -0.16
C THR A 87 -4.82 22.10 -1.49
N GLU A 88 -5.32 22.88 -2.44
CA GLU A 88 -5.78 22.37 -3.74
C GLU A 88 -4.68 21.56 -4.49
N SER A 89 -3.43 22.04 -4.47
CA SER A 89 -2.32 21.32 -5.11
C SER A 89 -1.95 20.04 -4.37
N GLU A 90 -1.93 20.08 -3.03
CA GLU A 90 -1.65 18.89 -2.21
C GLU A 90 -2.77 17.85 -2.35
N ALA A 91 -4.03 18.29 -2.39
CA ALA A 91 -5.20 17.44 -2.53
C ALA A 91 -5.17 16.64 -3.84
N ALA A 92 -4.83 17.29 -4.96
CA ALA A 92 -4.71 16.62 -6.25
C ALA A 92 -3.59 15.55 -6.25
N GLU A 93 -2.42 15.88 -5.70
CA GLU A 93 -1.29 14.97 -5.59
C GLU A 93 -1.57 13.80 -4.63
N PHE A 94 -2.21 14.09 -3.50
CA PHE A 94 -2.61 13.09 -2.52
C PHE A 94 -3.62 12.10 -3.09
N LEU A 95 -4.68 12.58 -3.73
CA LEU A 95 -5.70 11.73 -4.35
C LEU A 95 -5.07 10.85 -5.44
N ALA A 96 -4.21 11.41 -6.29
CA ALA A 96 -3.48 10.63 -7.28
C ALA A 96 -2.58 9.55 -6.65
N THR A 97 -1.96 9.84 -5.50
CA THR A 97 -1.15 8.87 -4.74
C THR A 97 -2.02 7.78 -4.13
N MET A 98 -3.18 8.13 -3.55
CA MET A 98 -4.14 7.16 -3.00
C MET A 98 -4.73 6.27 -4.10
N ASP A 99 -5.00 6.80 -5.29
CA ASP A 99 -5.46 6.02 -6.45
C ASP A 99 -4.41 4.99 -6.89
N LYS A 100 -3.12 5.36 -6.94
CA LYS A 100 -2.03 4.40 -7.23
C LYS A 100 -1.95 3.29 -6.19
N ILE A 101 -2.11 3.62 -4.90
CA ILE A 101 -2.10 2.63 -3.82
C ILE A 101 -3.32 1.71 -3.90
N ALA A 102 -4.49 2.26 -4.20
CA ALA A 102 -5.71 1.48 -4.38
C ALA A 102 -5.60 0.58 -5.63
N ALA A 103 -4.97 1.04 -6.71
CA ALA A 103 -4.66 0.24 -7.89
C ALA A 103 -3.70 -0.92 -7.54
N TYR A 104 -2.66 -0.66 -6.74
CA TYR A 104 -1.79 -1.70 -6.20
C TYR A 104 -2.60 -2.72 -5.38
N ALA A 105 -3.47 -2.28 -4.48
CA ALA A 105 -4.31 -3.16 -3.67
C ALA A 105 -5.21 -4.07 -4.52
N LYS A 106 -5.69 -3.59 -5.68
CA LYS A 106 -6.46 -4.39 -6.66
C LYS A 106 -5.65 -5.49 -7.35
N THR A 107 -4.33 -5.46 -7.28
CA THR A 107 -3.47 -6.52 -7.84
C THR A 107 -3.36 -7.75 -6.94
N ARG A 108 -4.00 -7.71 -5.77
CA ARG A 108 -4.01 -8.82 -4.81
C ARG A 108 -4.42 -10.13 -5.49
N LYS A 109 -3.66 -11.18 -5.20
CA LYS A 109 -3.97 -12.56 -5.54
C LYS A 109 -3.84 -13.41 -4.28
N VAL A 110 -4.78 -14.33 -4.08
CA VAL A 110 -4.71 -15.31 -3.00
C VAL A 110 -4.33 -16.64 -3.60
N ASP A 111 -3.26 -17.22 -3.07
CA ASP A 111 -2.90 -18.59 -3.38
C ASP A 111 -3.99 -19.53 -2.81
N PRO A 112 -4.65 -20.35 -3.65
CA PRO A 112 -5.80 -21.15 -3.22
C PRO A 112 -5.41 -22.31 -2.28
N ASP A 113 -4.13 -22.73 -2.28
CA ASP A 113 -3.65 -23.88 -1.50
C ASP A 113 -3.17 -23.45 -0.11
N THR A 114 -2.53 -22.29 -0.02
CA THR A 114 -1.94 -21.75 1.22
C THR A 114 -2.78 -20.65 1.88
N GLY A 115 -3.67 -20.01 1.12
CA GLY A 115 -4.39 -18.81 1.54
C GLY A 115 -3.51 -17.56 1.60
N GLU A 116 -2.26 -17.63 1.15
CA GLU A 116 -1.32 -16.51 1.21
C GLU A 116 -1.69 -15.44 0.18
N ALA A 117 -1.76 -14.19 0.63
CA ALA A 117 -2.02 -13.04 -0.24
C ALA A 117 -0.70 -12.48 -0.78
N SER A 118 -0.64 -12.31 -2.10
CA SER A 118 0.44 -11.64 -2.81
C SER A 118 -0.10 -10.47 -3.62
N TYR A 119 0.77 -9.52 -3.96
CA TYR A 119 0.46 -8.37 -4.80
C TYR A 119 1.44 -8.33 -5.97
N ILE A 120 1.20 -7.44 -6.94
CA ILE A 120 2.19 -7.21 -7.99
C ILE A 120 3.52 -6.76 -7.37
N ASP A 121 4.62 -7.37 -7.82
CA ASP A 121 5.96 -6.92 -7.42
C ASP A 121 6.24 -5.58 -8.10
N ILE A 122 6.49 -4.53 -7.33
CA ILE A 122 6.79 -3.21 -7.87
C ILE A 122 8.31 -3.01 -7.92
N PRO A 123 8.91 -2.84 -9.11
CA PRO A 123 10.33 -2.54 -9.23
C PRO A 123 10.71 -1.29 -8.43
N ARG A 124 11.61 -1.45 -7.47
CA ARG A 124 12.13 -0.34 -6.66
C ARG A 124 13.24 0.38 -7.42
N LYS A 125 13.03 1.68 -7.67
CA LYS A 125 14.06 2.62 -8.10
C LYS A 125 14.42 3.60 -6.97
N PRO A 126 15.69 3.99 -6.80
CA PRO A 126 16.07 5.08 -5.92
C PRO A 126 15.34 6.38 -6.28
N GLU A 127 15.11 7.25 -5.29
CA GLU A 127 14.55 8.58 -5.54
C GLU A 127 15.43 9.36 -6.53
N GLY A 128 14.80 10.03 -7.49
CA GLY A 128 15.50 10.78 -8.56
C GLY A 128 16.13 9.91 -9.66
N ALA A 129 16.03 8.58 -9.56
CA ALA A 129 16.49 7.71 -10.64
C ALA A 129 15.62 7.88 -11.90
N PRO A 130 16.23 7.86 -13.10
CA PRO A 130 15.50 8.04 -14.35
C PRO A 130 14.51 6.90 -14.58
N ASP A 131 13.55 7.12 -15.48
CA ASP A 131 12.51 6.11 -15.76
C ASP A 131 13.06 4.84 -16.42
N ASP A 132 14.23 4.92 -17.07
CA ASP A 132 14.92 3.77 -17.65
C ASP A 132 15.86 3.06 -16.66
N TYR A 133 15.81 3.43 -15.37
CA TYR A 133 16.60 2.79 -14.32
C TYR A 133 16.37 1.29 -14.26
N VAL A 134 17.46 0.53 -14.23
CA VAL A 134 17.45 -0.93 -14.08
C VAL A 134 18.08 -1.28 -12.75
N ASN A 135 17.31 -1.86 -11.85
CA ASN A 135 17.84 -2.36 -10.60
C ASN A 135 18.68 -3.62 -10.88
N ILE A 136 20.01 -3.48 -10.77
CA ILE A 136 20.95 -4.56 -11.08
C ILE A 136 20.76 -5.78 -10.15
N ASP A 137 20.42 -5.58 -8.88
CA ASP A 137 20.15 -6.68 -7.94
C ASP A 137 18.90 -7.46 -8.35
N SER A 138 17.78 -6.76 -8.63
CA SER A 138 16.54 -7.40 -9.10
C SER A 138 16.74 -8.10 -10.45
N LEU A 139 17.46 -7.47 -11.37
CA LEU A 139 17.76 -8.03 -12.68
C LEU A 139 18.61 -9.31 -12.56
N MET A 140 19.64 -9.27 -11.70
CA MET A 140 20.50 -10.43 -11.44
C MET A 140 19.73 -11.56 -10.77
N LYS A 141 18.93 -11.29 -9.74
CA LYS A 141 18.08 -12.31 -9.09
C LYS A 141 17.17 -13.02 -10.09
N LYS A 142 16.67 -12.29 -11.08
CA LYS A 142 15.75 -12.82 -12.09
C LYS A 142 16.45 -13.65 -13.18
N TYR A 143 17.56 -13.16 -13.72
CA TYR A 143 18.19 -13.75 -14.92
C TYR A 143 19.50 -14.48 -14.64
N ASP A 144 20.12 -14.27 -13.48
CA ASP A 144 21.36 -14.91 -13.03
C ASP A 144 21.33 -15.18 -11.51
N PRO A 145 20.34 -15.98 -11.02
CA PRO A 145 20.15 -16.21 -9.59
C PRO A 145 21.38 -16.83 -8.91
N GLU A 146 22.22 -17.55 -9.65
CA GLU A 146 23.49 -18.07 -9.16
C GLU A 146 24.44 -16.96 -8.70
N SER A 147 24.65 -15.93 -9.54
CA SER A 147 25.46 -14.76 -9.17
C SER A 147 24.82 -13.97 -8.03
N ALA A 148 23.50 -13.84 -8.01
CA ALA A 148 22.79 -13.17 -6.94
C ALA A 148 22.99 -13.88 -5.58
N ASN A 149 22.95 -15.22 -5.58
CA ASN A 149 23.21 -16.02 -4.38
C ASN A 149 24.66 -15.86 -3.88
N LYS A 150 25.64 -15.85 -4.79
CA LYS A 150 27.06 -15.61 -4.43
C LYS A 150 27.26 -14.23 -3.80
N ILE A 151 26.62 -13.20 -4.33
CA ILE A 151 26.65 -11.86 -3.72
C ILE A 151 26.02 -11.87 -2.32
N ALA A 152 24.88 -12.56 -2.15
CA ALA A 152 24.25 -12.68 -0.85
C ALA A 152 25.12 -13.42 0.18
N GLU A 153 25.90 -14.42 -0.24
CA GLU A 153 26.89 -15.10 0.59
C GLU A 153 28.04 -14.16 0.97
N ILE A 154 28.60 -13.43 0.00
CA ILE A 154 29.67 -12.44 0.26
C ILE A 154 29.22 -11.40 1.28
N PHE A 155 27.98 -10.90 1.20
CA PHE A 155 27.48 -9.94 2.19
C PHE A 155 27.36 -10.53 3.60
N LYS A 156 27.03 -11.83 3.72
CA LYS A 156 27.02 -12.53 5.01
C LYS A 156 28.44 -12.67 5.56
N ASP A 157 29.40 -12.98 4.71
CA ASP A 157 30.80 -13.20 5.11
C ASP A 157 31.53 -11.87 5.42
N ALA A 158 31.24 -10.81 4.67
CA ALA A 158 31.74 -9.45 4.94
C ALA A 158 31.24 -8.91 6.29
N ALA A 159 30.01 -9.24 6.68
CA ALA A 159 29.49 -8.93 8.03
C ALA A 159 30.29 -9.63 9.14
N ASN A 160 31.03 -10.69 8.81
CA ASN A 160 31.92 -11.43 9.70
C ASN A 160 33.41 -11.02 9.57
N GLY A 161 33.71 -9.93 8.86
CA GLY A 161 35.05 -9.34 8.78
C GLY A 161 35.87 -9.71 7.53
N ASP A 162 35.26 -10.34 6.53
CA ASP A 162 35.91 -10.61 5.24
C ASP A 162 35.94 -9.37 4.32
N SER A 163 36.90 -9.30 3.38
CA SER A 163 37.19 -8.10 2.57
C SER A 163 36.19 -7.84 1.44
N GLY A 164 35.35 -8.82 1.10
CA GLY A 164 34.36 -8.71 0.02
C GLY A 164 34.96 -8.65 -1.39
N GLU A 165 36.21 -9.08 -1.55
CA GLU A 165 37.00 -8.97 -2.80
C GLU A 165 36.33 -9.59 -4.04
N ASP A 166 35.54 -10.65 -3.87
CA ASP A 166 34.87 -11.33 -4.98
C ASP A 166 33.64 -10.58 -5.53
N PHE A 167 33.14 -9.56 -4.84
CA PHE A 167 31.95 -8.81 -5.26
C PHE A 167 32.14 -8.14 -6.63
N ALA A 168 33.27 -7.44 -6.82
CA ALA A 168 33.57 -6.73 -8.06
C ALA A 168 33.71 -7.69 -9.25
N LYS A 169 34.25 -8.90 -9.02
CA LYS A 169 34.38 -9.93 -10.04
C LYS A 169 33.01 -10.45 -10.49
N ILE A 170 32.10 -10.72 -9.57
CA ILE A 170 30.74 -11.18 -9.91
C ILE A 170 29.99 -10.12 -10.71
N LEU A 171 30.10 -8.84 -10.34
CA LEU A 171 29.49 -7.76 -11.12
C LEU A 171 30.06 -7.66 -12.54
N LEU A 172 31.37 -7.84 -12.71
CA LEU A 172 32.00 -7.85 -14.03
C LEU A 172 31.51 -9.03 -14.88
N GLU A 173 31.43 -10.23 -14.30
CA GLU A 173 30.90 -11.42 -14.97
C GLU A 173 29.43 -11.25 -15.36
N PHE A 174 28.61 -10.68 -14.47
CA PHE A 174 27.22 -10.36 -14.77
C PHE A 174 27.10 -9.33 -15.90
N ASN A 175 27.94 -8.29 -15.91
CA ASN A 175 27.96 -7.30 -16.99
C ASN A 175 28.31 -7.94 -18.35
N GLN A 176 29.21 -8.92 -18.38
CA GLN A 176 29.49 -9.69 -19.60
C GLN A 176 28.30 -10.55 -20.04
N LYS A 177 27.56 -11.14 -19.09
CA LYS A 177 26.31 -11.86 -19.37
C LYS A 177 25.24 -10.91 -19.93
N LEU A 178 25.10 -9.71 -19.37
CA LEU A 178 24.18 -8.67 -19.87
C LEU A 178 24.51 -8.25 -21.30
N ALA A 179 25.80 -8.03 -21.61
CA ALA A 179 26.23 -7.68 -22.97
C ALA A 179 25.87 -8.76 -24.00
N LYS A 180 25.86 -10.04 -23.59
CA LYS A 180 25.46 -11.19 -24.42
C LYS A 180 23.94 -11.41 -24.45
N ASN A 181 23.21 -10.79 -23.52
CA ASN A 181 21.77 -10.95 -23.34
C ASN A 181 21.07 -9.58 -23.24
N PRO A 182 21.14 -8.74 -24.28
CA PRO A 182 20.55 -7.39 -24.25
C PRO A 182 19.05 -7.40 -23.96
N GLN A 183 18.37 -8.52 -24.25
CA GLN A 183 16.95 -8.70 -23.96
C GLN A 183 16.61 -8.67 -22.47
N TRP A 184 17.54 -9.01 -21.57
CA TRP A 184 17.26 -9.02 -20.12
C TRP A 184 16.89 -7.63 -19.61
N SER A 185 17.67 -6.61 -19.97
CA SER A 185 17.38 -5.23 -19.57
C SER A 185 16.12 -4.68 -20.23
N SER A 186 15.85 -5.02 -21.50
CA SER A 186 14.61 -4.57 -22.16
C SER A 186 13.37 -5.25 -21.59
N SER A 187 13.43 -6.55 -21.27
CA SER A 187 12.33 -7.27 -20.63
C SER A 187 12.04 -6.73 -19.23
N TYR A 188 13.09 -6.45 -18.44
CA TYR A 188 12.93 -5.84 -17.12
C TYR A 188 12.26 -4.46 -17.20
N ARG A 189 12.68 -3.60 -18.14
CA ARG A 189 12.03 -2.30 -18.35
C ARG A 189 10.58 -2.45 -18.79
N ALA A 190 10.30 -3.34 -19.74
CA ALA A 190 8.93 -3.57 -20.20
C ALA A 190 8.01 -4.06 -19.07
N GLU A 191 8.52 -4.88 -18.15
CA GLU A 191 7.79 -5.28 -16.95
C GLU A 191 7.53 -4.10 -16.01
N SER A 192 8.54 -3.25 -15.76
CA SER A 192 8.37 -2.03 -14.97
C SER A 192 7.35 -1.08 -15.58
N ASP A 193 7.39 -0.87 -16.90
CA ASP A 193 6.43 -0.06 -17.64
C ASP A 193 5.02 -0.65 -17.53
N ASN A 194 4.90 -1.98 -17.60
CA ASN A 194 3.62 -2.65 -17.41
C ASN A 194 3.08 -2.46 -15.99
N VAL A 195 3.92 -2.57 -14.94
CA VAL A 195 3.50 -2.27 -13.56
C VAL A 195 3.02 -0.82 -13.45
N ASN A 196 3.78 0.15 -13.96
CA ASN A 196 3.38 1.55 -13.95
C ASN A 196 2.07 1.78 -14.72
N ALA A 197 1.88 1.11 -15.85
CA ALA A 197 0.63 1.18 -16.60
C ALA A 197 -0.54 0.60 -15.80
N VAL A 198 -0.36 -0.49 -15.08
CA VAL A 198 -1.37 -1.04 -14.16
C VAL A 198 -1.69 -0.02 -13.06
N LEU A 199 -0.68 0.53 -12.38
CA LEU A 199 -0.90 1.46 -11.26
C LEU A 199 -1.57 2.78 -11.71
N ASN A 200 -1.25 3.28 -12.90
CA ASN A 200 -1.76 4.55 -13.41
C ASN A 200 -3.11 4.46 -14.13
N ASN A 201 -3.45 3.29 -14.69
CA ASN A 201 -4.65 3.15 -15.55
C ASN A 201 -5.73 2.22 -14.96
N THR A 202 -5.49 1.61 -13.79
CA THR A 202 -6.52 0.81 -13.12
C THR A 202 -7.68 1.69 -12.71
N LYS A 203 -8.85 1.45 -13.31
CA LYS A 203 -10.08 2.12 -12.91
C LYS A 203 -10.67 1.42 -11.69
N ILE A 204 -11.07 2.23 -10.71
CA ILE A 204 -11.70 1.74 -9.49
C ILE A 204 -13.11 2.30 -9.45
N ASP A 205 -14.09 1.44 -9.70
CA ASP A 205 -15.49 1.77 -9.50
C ASP A 205 -15.74 1.93 -8.00
N ASN A 206 -16.30 3.06 -7.58
CA ASN A 206 -16.48 3.38 -6.17
C ASN A 206 -17.97 3.59 -5.86
N ARG A 207 -18.58 2.59 -5.20
CA ARG A 207 -19.98 2.60 -4.73
C ARG A 207 -20.23 3.69 -3.69
N PHE A 208 -19.18 4.15 -3.02
CA PHE A 208 -19.22 5.14 -1.95
C PHE A 208 -18.76 6.54 -2.39
N ALA A 209 -18.58 6.77 -3.70
CA ALA A 209 -18.20 8.07 -4.22
C ALA A 209 -19.24 9.17 -3.92
N GLY A 210 -18.73 10.41 -3.85
CA GLY A 210 -19.51 11.63 -3.66
C GLY A 210 -20.31 11.72 -2.35
N PRO A 211 -19.76 11.39 -1.17
CA PRO A 211 -20.34 11.83 0.09
C PRO A 211 -20.09 13.34 0.29
N ASP A 212 -20.91 13.99 1.11
CA ASP A 212 -20.68 15.35 1.58
C ASP A 212 -19.43 15.41 2.48
N THR A 213 -18.40 16.14 2.06
CA THR A 213 -17.14 16.30 2.80
C THR A 213 -17.05 17.61 3.58
N SER A 214 -18.15 18.39 3.66
CA SER A 214 -18.17 19.72 4.32
C SER A 214 -17.95 19.67 5.84
N SER A 215 -18.24 18.52 6.47
CA SER A 215 -17.98 18.27 7.89
C SER A 215 -17.93 16.77 8.17
N MET A 216 -17.26 16.36 9.25
CA MET A 216 -17.22 14.95 9.66
C MET A 216 -18.63 14.38 9.89
N ALA A 217 -19.54 15.18 10.47
CA ALA A 217 -20.92 14.74 10.72
C ALA A 217 -21.68 14.45 9.43
N ALA A 218 -21.63 15.36 8.44
CA ALA A 218 -22.26 15.17 7.13
C ALA A 218 -21.65 13.98 6.38
N PHE A 219 -20.31 13.85 6.42
CA PHE A 219 -19.59 12.74 5.81
C PHE A 219 -20.01 11.39 6.39
N LEU A 220 -20.09 11.28 7.71
CA LEU A 220 -20.53 10.06 8.39
C LEU A 220 -21.98 9.73 8.09
N GLU A 221 -22.87 10.72 8.04
CA GLU A 221 -24.29 10.51 7.69
C GLU A 221 -24.42 9.91 6.29
N ASP A 222 -23.76 10.52 5.30
CA ASP A 222 -23.79 10.06 3.91
C ASP A 222 -23.16 8.68 3.75
N MET A 223 -21.98 8.45 4.33
CA MET A 223 -21.29 7.16 4.25
C MET A 223 -22.11 6.06 4.90
N ASN A 224 -22.67 6.29 6.09
CA ASN A 224 -23.56 5.32 6.73
C ASN A 224 -24.80 5.04 5.89
N SER A 225 -25.44 6.06 5.32
CA SER A 225 -26.58 5.87 4.40
C SER A 225 -26.20 4.98 3.21
N LYS A 226 -25.04 5.21 2.58
CA LYS A 226 -24.55 4.37 1.48
C LYS A 226 -24.24 2.95 1.95
N PHE A 227 -23.67 2.75 3.14
CA PHE A 227 -23.43 1.42 3.71
C PHE A 227 -24.73 0.64 3.95
N HIS A 228 -25.78 1.29 4.45
CA HIS A 228 -27.09 0.65 4.66
C HIS A 228 -27.71 0.13 3.36
N ASN A 229 -27.44 0.78 2.24
CA ASN A 229 -27.93 0.40 0.91
C ASN A 229 -27.12 -0.73 0.25
N THR A 230 -26.08 -1.25 0.92
CA THR A 230 -25.32 -2.42 0.44
C THR A 230 -26.02 -3.74 0.78
N SER A 231 -25.73 -4.78 0.00
CA SER A 231 -26.28 -6.12 0.18
C SER A 231 -25.56 -6.97 1.23
N PHE A 232 -24.54 -6.44 1.91
CA PHE A 232 -23.78 -7.19 2.91
C PHE A 232 -24.66 -7.53 4.13
N GLU A 233 -24.62 -8.79 4.58
CA GLU A 233 -25.33 -9.21 5.80
C GLU A 233 -24.70 -8.56 7.04
N ASN A 234 -23.36 -8.64 7.14
CA ASN A 234 -22.59 -7.94 8.15
C ASN A 234 -22.02 -6.63 7.57
N LYS A 235 -22.40 -5.49 8.15
CA LYS A 235 -21.90 -4.17 7.75
C LYS A 235 -20.89 -3.58 8.73
N ASN A 236 -20.58 -4.30 9.82
CA ASN A 236 -19.72 -3.80 10.90
C ASN A 236 -18.30 -3.48 10.41
N PHE A 237 -17.81 -4.20 9.40
CA PHE A 237 -16.48 -3.94 8.84
C PHE A 237 -16.40 -2.56 8.18
N LEU A 238 -17.50 -2.01 7.64
CA LEU A 238 -17.56 -0.65 7.09
C LEU A 238 -17.87 0.39 8.16
N THR A 239 -18.88 0.13 9.00
CA THR A 239 -19.34 1.10 10.00
C THR A 239 -18.28 1.31 11.09
N ARG A 240 -17.68 0.25 11.63
CA ARG A 240 -16.60 0.40 12.62
C ARG A 240 -15.35 1.03 12.01
N ASN A 241 -15.08 0.77 10.72
CA ASN A 241 -13.94 1.37 10.04
C ASN A 241 -14.10 2.89 9.89
N ILE A 242 -15.28 3.35 9.44
CA ILE A 242 -15.53 4.79 9.30
C ILE A 242 -15.63 5.51 10.66
N GLU A 243 -16.17 4.84 11.68
CA GLU A 243 -16.21 5.36 13.05
C GLU A 243 -14.80 5.54 13.62
N TYR A 244 -13.92 4.55 13.42
CA TYR A 244 -12.53 4.65 13.87
C TYR A 244 -11.80 5.79 13.16
N PHE A 245 -11.98 5.93 11.83
CA PHE A 245 -11.44 7.05 11.05
C PHE A 245 -11.87 8.40 11.63
N ALA A 246 -13.15 8.56 11.97
CA ALA A 246 -13.66 9.80 12.57
C ALA A 246 -13.06 10.08 13.94
N LEU A 247 -12.92 9.06 14.79
CA LEU A 247 -12.33 9.19 16.12
C LEU A 247 -10.84 9.58 16.10
N ILE A 248 -10.08 9.08 15.11
CA ILE A 248 -8.70 9.53 14.91
C ILE A 248 -8.69 11.04 14.65
N LEU A 249 -9.48 11.51 13.68
CA LEU A 249 -9.47 12.90 13.24
C LEU A 249 -10.06 13.89 14.25
N ASP A 250 -10.99 13.45 15.11
CA ASP A 250 -11.52 14.24 16.22
C ASP A 250 -10.51 14.37 17.39
N GLY A 251 -9.42 13.59 17.38
CA GLY A 251 -8.39 13.61 18.41
C GLY A 251 -8.91 13.13 19.77
N THR A 252 -10.02 12.40 19.79
CA THR A 252 -10.63 11.84 21.01
C THR A 252 -9.83 10.65 21.57
N PHE A 253 -8.85 10.13 20.82
CA PHE A 253 -7.80 9.25 21.33
C PHE A 253 -6.64 10.04 21.93
N LYS A 254 -6.88 10.69 23.07
CA LYS A 254 -5.79 11.19 23.92
C LYS A 254 -5.34 10.09 24.86
N VAL A 255 -4.02 9.86 24.85
CA VAL A 255 -3.26 8.95 25.74
C VAL A 255 -3.57 9.22 27.21
#